data_AF-A0A5D9DAC1-F1
#
_entry.id   AF-A0A5D9DAC1-F1
#
_cell.length_a   1.000
_cell.length_b   1.000
_cell.length_c   1.000
_cell.angle_alpha   90.00
_cell.angle_beta   90.00
_cell.angle_gamma   90.00
#
_symmetry.space_group_name_H-M   'P 1'
#
loop_
_entity.id
_entity.type
_entity.pdbx_description
1 polymer ?
#
loop_
_entity_poly.entity_id
_entity_poly.type
_entity_poly.pdbx_seq_one_letter_code
_entity_poly.pdbx_strand_id
1 'polypeptide(L)'
;MVMTLDGLGGDDTLNGGGGNDTLLAGFGTDQFNGGEGTDTVRVSGTGVEDLVFNIDLEAGSDNYGNTYSGVENVTAGNGNDTLTGDATANILDGDHGDDTLNGGGGDDTLLAGFGTDQFNGGEGTDTVRISGTAVEDEVFNIALEAGSDNYGNTYSGVENVTAGNGNDTLTGDAAANVLDGDHGDDTLNGGGGDDTLLAGFGTDQFNGGEGADTVRVSGTAVENEVFNIDLEAGNDNYGNTYSGVENVTGGAADDTLVGDGEANVLDGHSGNDQITVSAGDTAIGGDGDDTITIDFSGAPDGSSVTIDGGDGGSDHDTINLAEGYTVVEDSYSATDDEDGNSQSGSVQVTDGENTHTVDFTEIEEPICFAEGTLIATPSGEIPVEKLQVGDVILSDKGKSVPVRWVGRQTLVKSRLAERMQPVQIDADALGHGLPHSDLTLTASHGMVLDGLIINASALVNGHSIRMVPLADLPSQYKVYHVETECHDVILANGAASETFIDYADRKTFDNYQEYLDLYGIERIVPEMSCPRISARRLVPKTIRDRLNIAEPELFARLGA
;
A
#
# COMPACT_ATOMS: atom_id res chain seq x y z
N MET A 1 12.14 -7.69 -32.74
CA MET A 1 11.77 -9.10 -32.93
C MET A 1 12.89 -9.85 -32.25
N VAL A 2 12.63 -10.62 -31.20
CA VAL A 2 13.69 -11.33 -30.47
C VAL A 2 14.25 -12.46 -31.33
N MET A 3 15.57 -12.56 -31.42
CA MET A 3 16.33 -13.52 -32.20
C MET A 3 17.40 -14.22 -31.36
N THR A 4 17.74 -15.44 -31.78
CA THR A 4 18.95 -16.14 -31.33
C THR A 4 19.80 -16.45 -32.55
N LEU A 5 21.02 -15.94 -32.58
CA LEU A 5 21.97 -16.10 -33.68
C LEU A 5 23.15 -16.95 -33.23
N ASP A 6 23.61 -17.87 -34.06
CA ASP A 6 24.70 -18.80 -33.73
C ASP A 6 25.90 -18.58 -34.66
N GLY A 7 27.05 -18.24 -34.08
CA GLY A 7 28.30 -18.05 -34.81
C GLY A 7 28.91 -19.36 -35.33
N LEU A 8 28.62 -20.50 -34.70
CA LEU A 8 29.16 -21.81 -35.05
C LEU A 8 30.70 -21.83 -35.17
N GLY A 9 31.24 -21.74 -36.39
CA GLY A 9 32.67 -21.78 -36.59
C GLY A 9 33.08 -21.14 -37.90
N GLY A 10 34.15 -20.35 -37.86
CA GLY A 10 34.53 -19.41 -38.91
C GLY A 10 34.68 -18.01 -38.32
N ASP A 11 35.01 -17.04 -39.18
CA ASP A 11 34.94 -15.64 -38.77
C ASP A 11 33.56 -15.12 -39.20
N ASP A 12 32.67 -14.89 -38.24
CA ASP A 12 31.25 -14.62 -38.48
C ASP A 12 30.86 -13.17 -38.13
N THR A 13 29.67 -12.75 -38.58
CA THR A 13 29.10 -11.44 -38.25
C THR A 13 27.65 -11.62 -37.83
N LEU A 14 27.38 -11.46 -36.55
CA LEU A 14 26.06 -11.62 -35.94
C LEU A 14 25.45 -10.24 -35.71
N ASN A 15 24.28 -9.99 -36.30
CA ASN A 15 23.52 -8.74 -36.11
C ASN A 15 22.14 -9.06 -35.51
N GLY A 16 21.88 -8.66 -34.27
CA GLY A 16 20.56 -8.75 -33.62
C GLY A 16 19.57 -7.72 -34.18
N GLY A 17 20.03 -6.51 -34.46
CA GLY A 17 19.19 -5.49 -35.07
C GLY A 17 18.28 -4.81 -34.06
N GLY A 18 17.12 -5.39 -33.71
CA GLY A 18 16.19 -4.71 -32.81
C GLY A 18 15.32 -5.67 -31.99
N GLY A 19 15.24 -5.46 -30.69
CA GLY A 19 14.71 -6.40 -29.70
C GLY A 19 15.81 -6.84 -28.74
N ASN A 20 15.47 -7.68 -27.77
CA ASN A 20 16.45 -8.22 -26.84
C ASN A 20 16.92 -9.58 -27.37
N ASP A 21 18.06 -9.61 -28.05
CA ASP A 21 18.55 -10.76 -28.80
C ASP A 21 19.64 -11.53 -28.04
N THR A 22 19.85 -12.80 -28.42
CA THR A 22 20.95 -13.62 -27.89
C THR A 22 21.89 -14.03 -29.03
N LEU A 23 23.16 -13.69 -28.90
CA LEU A 23 24.21 -13.95 -29.88
C LEU A 23 25.16 -15.03 -29.31
N LEU A 24 25.08 -16.25 -29.84
CA LEU A 24 25.88 -17.38 -29.38
C LEU A 24 27.28 -17.32 -30.00
N ALA A 25 28.29 -17.38 -29.14
CA ALA A 25 29.69 -17.39 -29.56
C ALA A 25 30.05 -18.69 -30.29
N GLY A 26 30.99 -18.60 -31.22
CA GLY A 26 31.50 -19.71 -32.00
C GLY A 26 33.02 -19.76 -32.01
N PHE A 27 33.58 -20.68 -32.80
CA PHE A 27 35.01 -20.70 -33.08
C PHE A 27 35.37 -19.65 -34.13
N GLY A 28 36.38 -18.81 -33.86
CA GLY A 28 36.99 -17.93 -34.86
C GLY A 28 37.06 -16.50 -34.36
N THR A 29 37.17 -15.54 -35.29
CA THR A 29 37.17 -14.11 -34.98
C THR A 29 35.87 -13.48 -35.49
N ASP A 30 34.94 -13.27 -34.57
CA ASP A 30 33.56 -12.90 -34.82
C ASP A 30 33.27 -11.42 -34.53
N GLN A 31 32.24 -10.89 -35.19
CA GLN A 31 31.69 -9.56 -34.94
C GLN A 31 30.29 -9.68 -34.37
N PHE A 32 30.10 -9.28 -33.11
CA PHE A 32 28.82 -9.24 -32.41
C PHE A 32 28.27 -7.81 -32.42
N ASN A 33 27.09 -7.64 -33.00
CA ASN A 33 26.34 -6.40 -32.99
C ASN A 33 24.92 -6.70 -32.49
N GLY A 34 24.61 -6.37 -31.23
CA GLY A 34 23.26 -6.60 -30.67
C GLY A 34 22.24 -5.67 -31.33
N GLY A 35 22.46 -4.37 -31.25
CA GLY A 35 21.68 -3.37 -31.97
C GLY A 35 20.82 -2.52 -31.05
N GLU A 36 19.52 -2.41 -31.33
CA GLU A 36 18.57 -1.73 -30.43
C GLU A 36 17.93 -2.74 -29.48
N GLY A 37 18.02 -2.51 -28.17
CA GLY A 37 17.40 -3.38 -27.17
C GLY A 37 18.37 -3.67 -26.04
N THR A 38 18.14 -4.77 -25.35
CA THR A 38 19.07 -5.32 -24.36
C THR A 38 19.52 -6.68 -24.85
N ASP A 39 20.73 -6.75 -25.36
CA ASP A 39 21.27 -7.88 -26.10
C ASP A 39 22.31 -8.65 -25.28
N THR A 40 22.33 -9.98 -25.44
CA THR A 40 23.22 -10.87 -24.69
C THR A 40 24.15 -11.64 -25.63
N VAL A 41 25.45 -11.60 -25.38
CA VAL A 41 26.38 -12.59 -25.92
C VAL A 41 26.48 -13.78 -24.98
N ARG A 42 26.38 -15.00 -25.50
CA ARG A 42 26.49 -16.22 -24.70
C ARG A 42 27.53 -17.18 -25.26
N VAL A 43 28.49 -17.54 -24.40
CA VAL A 43 29.53 -18.55 -24.64
C VAL A 43 29.10 -19.90 -24.08
N SER A 44 28.35 -19.95 -22.97
CA SER A 44 27.88 -21.20 -22.39
C SER A 44 26.98 -22.01 -23.33
N GLY A 45 27.11 -23.33 -23.25
CA GLY A 45 26.36 -24.27 -24.10
C GLY A 45 26.70 -24.18 -25.60
N THR A 46 27.82 -23.57 -25.96
CA THR A 46 28.35 -23.55 -27.33
C THR A 46 29.31 -24.72 -27.54
N GLY A 47 30.26 -24.63 -28.48
CA GLY A 47 31.36 -25.60 -28.60
C GLY A 47 32.72 -25.04 -28.15
N VAL A 48 32.70 -23.83 -27.58
CA VAL A 48 33.86 -23.07 -27.11
C VAL A 48 33.78 -22.76 -25.60
N GLU A 49 32.85 -23.39 -24.89
CA GLU A 49 32.56 -23.15 -23.48
C GLU A 49 33.76 -23.42 -22.56
N ASP A 50 34.66 -24.35 -22.89
CA ASP A 50 35.85 -24.63 -22.06
C ASP A 50 37.03 -23.63 -22.31
N LEU A 51 36.84 -22.61 -23.16
CA LEU A 51 37.88 -21.61 -23.42
C LEU A 51 37.85 -20.50 -22.38
N VAL A 52 39.01 -19.89 -22.13
CA VAL A 52 39.13 -18.70 -21.27
C VAL A 52 38.94 -17.44 -22.10
N PHE A 53 37.86 -16.71 -21.85
CA PHE A 53 37.48 -15.45 -22.48
C PHE A 53 37.82 -14.25 -21.60
N ASN A 54 38.40 -13.22 -22.22
CA ASN A 54 38.56 -11.91 -21.59
C ASN A 54 37.73 -10.91 -22.40
N ILE A 55 36.44 -10.80 -22.10
CA ILE A 55 35.49 -9.95 -22.83
C ILE A 55 35.44 -8.58 -22.15
N ASP A 56 35.70 -7.53 -22.93
CA ASP A 56 35.66 -6.14 -22.48
C ASP A 56 34.69 -5.37 -23.39
N LEU A 57 33.49 -5.09 -22.85
CA LEU A 57 32.43 -4.38 -23.56
C LEU A 57 32.77 -2.90 -23.77
N GLU A 58 33.42 -2.26 -22.80
CA GLU A 58 33.91 -0.87 -22.92
C GLU A 58 34.93 -0.74 -24.06
N ALA A 59 35.88 -1.66 -24.16
CA ALA A 59 36.83 -1.72 -25.28
C ALA A 59 36.20 -2.26 -26.57
N GLY A 60 35.07 -2.97 -26.45
CA GLY A 60 34.36 -3.62 -27.54
C GLY A 60 35.16 -4.78 -28.16
N SER A 61 35.97 -5.52 -27.39
CA SER A 61 36.76 -6.64 -27.91
C SER A 61 37.16 -7.69 -26.87
N ASP A 62 37.64 -8.86 -27.30
CA ASP A 62 38.20 -9.90 -26.43
C ASP A 62 39.64 -10.35 -26.78
N ASN A 63 40.14 -11.34 -26.03
CA ASN A 63 41.44 -11.99 -26.24
C ASN A 63 41.55 -12.90 -27.48
N TYR A 64 40.45 -13.21 -28.16
CA TYR A 64 40.41 -13.96 -29.42
C TYR A 64 40.24 -13.07 -30.65
N GLY A 65 40.10 -11.75 -30.44
CA GLY A 65 39.96 -10.74 -31.49
C GLY A 65 38.51 -10.49 -31.91
N ASN A 66 37.54 -11.08 -31.20
CA ASN A 66 36.13 -10.79 -31.41
C ASN A 66 35.85 -9.32 -31.10
N THR A 67 34.81 -8.76 -31.71
CA THR A 67 34.37 -7.38 -31.44
C THR A 67 32.92 -7.33 -30.99
N TYR A 68 32.62 -6.45 -30.04
CA TYR A 68 31.30 -6.29 -29.43
C TYR A 68 30.80 -4.86 -29.62
N SER A 69 29.53 -4.71 -29.98
CA SER A 69 28.88 -3.40 -30.14
C SER A 69 27.38 -3.52 -29.87
N GLY A 70 26.82 -2.60 -29.07
CA GLY A 70 25.42 -2.66 -28.64
C GLY A 70 25.07 -4.01 -28.02
N VAL A 71 25.92 -4.46 -27.10
CA VAL A 71 25.74 -5.69 -26.32
C VAL A 71 25.85 -5.27 -24.87
N GLU A 72 24.81 -5.53 -24.08
CA GLU A 72 24.73 -5.09 -22.69
C GLU A 72 25.00 -6.24 -21.72
N ASN A 73 24.87 -7.50 -22.16
CA ASN A 73 24.99 -8.66 -21.30
C ASN A 73 25.94 -9.71 -21.86
N VAL A 74 26.64 -10.41 -20.96
CA VAL A 74 27.52 -11.52 -21.32
C VAL A 74 27.26 -12.70 -20.39
N THR A 75 27.11 -13.89 -20.96
CA THR A 75 27.22 -15.16 -20.24
C THR A 75 28.44 -15.91 -20.78
N ALA A 76 29.41 -16.17 -19.91
CA ALA A 76 30.69 -16.80 -20.23
C ALA A 76 30.56 -18.33 -20.28
N GLY A 77 31.65 -19.07 -20.06
CA GLY A 77 31.71 -20.52 -20.22
C GLY A 77 32.15 -21.26 -18.95
N ASN A 78 32.85 -22.38 -19.14
CA ASN A 78 33.50 -23.14 -18.06
C ASN A 78 34.95 -22.69 -17.82
N GLY A 79 35.37 -21.60 -18.46
CA GLY A 79 36.73 -21.05 -18.35
C GLY A 79 36.86 -20.18 -17.11
N ASN A 80 38.10 -19.87 -16.72
CA ASN A 80 38.36 -18.83 -15.71
C ASN A 80 38.36 -17.48 -16.44
N ASP A 81 37.17 -16.96 -16.66
CA ASP A 81 36.88 -15.87 -17.56
C ASP A 81 37.08 -14.50 -16.89
N THR A 82 37.30 -13.47 -17.71
CA THR A 82 37.33 -12.07 -17.26
C THR A 82 36.30 -11.30 -18.05
N LEU A 83 35.28 -10.80 -17.37
CA LEU A 83 34.21 -9.99 -17.95
C LEU A 83 34.38 -8.55 -17.48
N THR A 84 34.29 -7.59 -18.40
CA THR A 84 34.27 -6.16 -18.10
C THR A 84 33.10 -5.53 -18.85
N GLY A 85 32.18 -4.94 -18.10
CA GLY A 85 31.08 -4.16 -18.65
C GLY A 85 31.51 -2.80 -19.20
N ASP A 86 30.54 -2.02 -19.66
CA ASP A 86 30.72 -0.68 -20.18
C ASP A 86 30.20 0.38 -19.19
N ALA A 87 29.76 1.53 -19.69
CA ALA A 87 29.21 2.61 -18.85
C ALA A 87 27.68 2.53 -18.68
N THR A 88 27.07 1.43 -19.13
CA THR A 88 25.63 1.16 -19.04
C THR A 88 25.38 -0.04 -18.12
N ALA A 89 24.15 -0.18 -17.61
CA ALA A 89 23.79 -1.33 -16.79
C ALA A 89 23.96 -2.66 -17.55
N ASN A 90 24.84 -3.51 -17.05
CA ASN A 90 25.18 -4.80 -17.63
C ASN A 90 24.76 -5.98 -16.73
N ILE A 91 24.48 -7.12 -17.36
CA ILE A 91 24.39 -8.42 -16.66
C ILE A 91 25.58 -9.27 -17.12
N LEU A 92 26.49 -9.54 -16.18
CA LEU A 92 27.69 -10.33 -16.41
C LEU A 92 27.56 -11.66 -15.67
N ASP A 93 27.55 -12.76 -16.41
CA ASP A 93 27.43 -14.12 -15.90
C ASP A 93 28.69 -14.94 -16.24
N GLY A 94 29.47 -15.33 -15.23
CA GLY A 94 30.70 -16.14 -15.36
C GLY A 94 30.44 -17.64 -15.60
N ASP A 95 29.26 -18.13 -15.20
CA ASP A 95 28.86 -19.55 -15.28
C ASP A 95 29.73 -20.51 -14.42
N HIS A 96 30.82 -21.07 -14.94
CA HIS A 96 31.71 -21.96 -14.18
C HIS A 96 33.16 -21.55 -14.37
N GLY A 97 33.97 -21.63 -13.31
CA GLY A 97 35.39 -21.28 -13.36
C GLY A 97 35.74 -20.31 -12.26
N ASP A 98 37.03 -20.02 -12.05
CA ASP A 98 37.40 -18.93 -11.15
C ASP A 98 37.40 -17.61 -11.95
N ASP A 99 36.30 -16.88 -11.91
CA ASP A 99 36.02 -15.76 -12.79
C ASP A 99 36.40 -14.40 -12.18
N THR A 100 36.55 -13.41 -13.04
CA THR A 100 36.71 -12.01 -12.65
C THR A 100 35.69 -11.15 -13.37
N LEU A 101 34.74 -10.61 -12.62
CA LEU A 101 33.63 -9.79 -13.12
C LEU A 101 33.86 -8.34 -12.69
N ASN A 102 34.01 -7.44 -13.66
CA ASN A 102 34.07 -6.00 -13.46
C ASN A 102 32.83 -5.37 -14.10
N GLY A 103 31.94 -4.78 -13.31
CA GLY A 103 30.73 -4.12 -13.83
C GLY A 103 31.10 -2.91 -14.70
N GLY A 104 31.93 -2.02 -14.19
CA GLY A 104 32.38 -0.86 -14.96
C GLY A 104 31.66 0.39 -14.45
N GLY A 105 30.78 0.96 -15.25
CA GLY A 105 29.89 2.02 -14.78
C GLY A 105 28.44 1.72 -15.14
N GLY A 106 27.50 2.27 -14.38
CA GLY A 106 26.09 1.87 -14.47
C GLY A 106 25.72 0.99 -13.30
N ASP A 107 24.46 0.59 -13.23
CA ASP A 107 23.96 -0.27 -12.14
C ASP A 107 23.99 -1.72 -12.63
N ASP A 108 25.05 -2.45 -12.28
CA ASP A 108 25.35 -3.76 -12.86
C ASP A 108 24.81 -4.92 -12.03
N THR A 109 24.55 -6.05 -12.69
CA THR A 109 24.25 -7.34 -12.02
C THR A 109 25.34 -8.36 -12.35
N LEU A 110 26.03 -8.85 -11.33
CA LEU A 110 27.15 -9.78 -11.46
C LEU A 110 26.77 -11.16 -10.91
N LEU A 111 26.96 -12.20 -11.72
CA LEU A 111 26.70 -13.60 -11.38
C LEU A 111 27.95 -14.40 -11.78
N ALA A 112 28.63 -15.10 -10.88
CA ALA A 112 29.82 -15.90 -11.29
C ALA A 112 29.56 -17.41 -11.31
N GLY A 113 28.50 -17.87 -10.64
CA GLY A 113 28.17 -19.29 -10.61
C GLY A 113 29.20 -20.10 -9.80
N PHE A 114 29.75 -21.15 -10.39
CA PHE A 114 30.67 -22.06 -9.69
C PHE A 114 32.12 -21.59 -9.75
N GLY A 115 32.75 -21.34 -8.60
CA GLY A 115 34.18 -21.06 -8.60
C GLY A 115 34.67 -20.37 -7.34
N THR A 116 35.89 -19.85 -7.42
CA THR A 116 36.37 -18.79 -6.53
C THR A 116 36.54 -17.51 -7.32
N ASP A 117 35.59 -16.60 -7.17
CA ASP A 117 35.34 -15.51 -8.09
C ASP A 117 35.70 -14.14 -7.51
N GLN A 118 35.94 -13.17 -8.39
CA GLN A 118 36.24 -11.79 -8.04
C GLN A 118 35.17 -10.87 -8.62
N PHE A 119 34.42 -10.21 -7.73
CA PHE A 119 33.40 -9.24 -8.06
C PHE A 119 33.88 -7.82 -7.79
N ASN A 120 33.78 -6.98 -8.80
CA ASN A 120 34.04 -5.54 -8.73
C ASN A 120 32.89 -4.83 -9.44
N GLY A 121 31.94 -4.24 -8.72
CA GLY A 121 30.81 -3.55 -9.34
C GLY A 121 31.28 -2.32 -10.11
N GLY A 122 31.84 -1.34 -9.42
CA GLY A 122 32.50 -0.20 -10.06
C GLY A 122 31.81 1.12 -9.74
N GLU A 123 31.42 1.88 -10.75
CA GLU A 123 30.66 3.12 -10.58
C GLU A 123 29.16 2.88 -10.75
N GLY A 124 28.37 2.93 -9.68
CA GLY A 124 26.93 2.80 -9.78
C GLY A 124 26.34 2.22 -8.50
N THR A 125 25.20 1.57 -8.62
CA THR A 125 24.63 0.72 -7.57
C THR A 125 24.58 -0.72 -8.08
N ASP A 126 25.55 -1.51 -7.66
CA ASP A 126 25.85 -2.81 -8.23
C ASP A 126 25.33 -3.95 -7.36
N THR A 127 24.86 -5.00 -8.01
CA THR A 127 24.25 -6.16 -7.36
C THR A 127 25.00 -7.44 -7.70
N VAL A 128 25.40 -8.18 -6.66
CA VAL A 128 25.77 -9.61 -6.84
C VAL A 128 24.52 -10.45 -6.70
N ARG A 129 24.28 -11.34 -7.65
CA ARG A 129 23.12 -12.24 -7.62
C ARG A 129 23.53 -13.71 -7.75
N ILE A 130 23.09 -14.51 -6.78
CA ILE A 130 23.28 -15.95 -6.71
C ILE A 130 22.02 -16.69 -7.19
N SER A 131 20.82 -16.16 -6.96
CA SER A 131 19.58 -16.74 -7.43
C SER A 131 19.54 -16.88 -8.96
N GLY A 132 18.97 -17.99 -9.44
CA GLY A 132 18.91 -18.31 -10.87
C GLY A 132 20.25 -18.77 -11.47
N THR A 133 21.31 -18.89 -10.67
CA THR A 133 22.57 -19.54 -11.07
C THR A 133 22.55 -21.03 -10.74
N ALA A 134 23.55 -21.78 -11.22
CA ALA A 134 23.67 -23.20 -10.91
C ALA A 134 24.11 -23.51 -9.46
N VAL A 135 24.48 -22.48 -8.68
CA VAL A 135 24.84 -22.57 -7.25
C VAL A 135 23.75 -22.04 -6.33
N GLU A 136 22.53 -21.79 -6.84
CA GLU A 136 21.44 -21.22 -6.04
C GLU A 136 21.08 -22.05 -4.80
N ASP A 137 21.27 -23.37 -4.78
CA ASP A 137 20.97 -24.21 -3.60
C ASP A 137 22.12 -24.27 -2.55
N GLU A 138 23.23 -23.57 -2.77
CA GLU A 138 24.38 -23.53 -1.84
C GLU A 138 24.17 -22.49 -0.73
N VAL A 139 24.93 -22.60 0.37
CA VAL A 139 24.82 -21.69 1.53
C VAL A 139 25.94 -20.65 1.52
N PHE A 140 25.60 -19.40 1.25
CA PHE A 140 26.50 -18.27 1.18
C PHE A 140 26.53 -17.45 2.49
N ASN A 141 27.74 -17.17 2.96
CA ASN A 141 28.00 -16.24 4.06
C ASN A 141 28.75 -15.03 3.50
N ILE A 142 28.04 -14.05 2.96
CA ILE A 142 28.62 -12.88 2.28
C ILE A 142 28.72 -11.72 3.27
N ALA A 143 29.90 -11.09 3.34
CA ALA A 143 30.12 -9.88 4.12
C ALA A 143 30.80 -8.81 3.26
N LEU A 144 30.05 -7.75 2.90
CA LEU A 144 30.50 -6.71 1.98
C LEU A 144 31.67 -5.90 2.56
N GLU A 145 31.60 -5.48 3.82
CA GLU A 145 32.71 -4.74 4.48
C GLU A 145 34.00 -5.58 4.59
N ALA A 146 33.88 -6.89 4.77
CA ALA A 146 35.02 -7.80 4.77
C ALA A 146 35.54 -8.09 3.34
N GLY A 147 34.68 -7.89 2.33
CA GLY A 147 34.97 -8.12 0.93
C GLY A 147 35.15 -9.59 0.56
N SER A 148 34.53 -10.53 1.29
CA SER A 148 34.66 -11.98 1.00
C SER A 148 33.53 -12.85 1.57
N ASP A 149 33.42 -14.08 1.08
CA ASP A 149 32.50 -15.10 1.60
C ASP A 149 33.18 -16.41 2.07
N ASN A 150 32.38 -17.44 2.36
CA ASN A 150 32.81 -18.78 2.77
C ASN A 150 33.33 -19.69 1.64
N TYR A 151 33.16 -19.31 0.38
CA TYR A 151 33.70 -20.03 -0.79
C TYR A 151 35.01 -19.42 -1.28
N GLY A 152 35.38 -18.24 -0.76
CA GLY A 152 36.62 -17.53 -1.07
C GLY A 152 36.45 -16.48 -2.16
N ASN A 153 35.20 -16.21 -2.57
CA ASN A 153 34.90 -15.12 -3.49
C ASN A 153 35.26 -13.79 -2.83
N THR A 154 35.53 -12.78 -3.65
CA THR A 154 35.85 -11.43 -3.17
C THR A 154 34.91 -10.39 -3.76
N TYR A 155 34.56 -9.39 -2.95
CA TYR A 155 33.56 -8.38 -3.27
C TYR A 155 34.17 -6.98 -3.08
N SER A 156 33.98 -6.10 -4.05
CA SER A 156 34.40 -4.71 -3.98
C SER A 156 33.50 -3.81 -4.82
N GLY A 157 33.14 -2.64 -4.29
CA GLY A 157 32.21 -1.72 -4.97
C GLY A 157 30.90 -2.42 -5.36
N VAL A 158 30.36 -3.23 -4.45
CA VAL A 158 29.07 -3.91 -4.59
C VAL A 158 28.21 -3.43 -3.43
N GLU A 159 27.04 -2.90 -3.74
CA GLU A 159 26.13 -2.33 -2.74
C GLU A 159 25.02 -3.31 -2.38
N ASN A 160 24.65 -4.23 -3.28
CA ASN A 160 23.50 -5.11 -3.10
C ASN A 160 23.86 -6.58 -3.30
N VAL A 161 23.12 -7.45 -2.60
CA VAL A 161 23.25 -8.90 -2.73
C VAL A 161 21.87 -9.54 -2.81
N THR A 162 21.67 -10.41 -3.80
CA THR A 162 20.57 -11.37 -3.84
C THR A 162 21.15 -12.77 -3.73
N ALA A 163 20.79 -13.48 -2.67
CA ALA A 163 21.28 -14.83 -2.36
C ALA A 163 20.50 -15.90 -3.13
N GLY A 164 20.44 -17.13 -2.63
CA GLY A 164 19.84 -18.27 -3.31
C GLY A 164 18.74 -18.96 -2.50
N ASN A 165 18.59 -20.27 -2.70
CA ASN A 165 17.71 -21.14 -1.93
C ASN A 165 18.38 -21.71 -0.67
N GLY A 166 19.57 -21.24 -0.32
CA GLY A 166 20.34 -21.65 0.84
C GLY A 166 19.86 -20.95 2.11
N ASN A 167 20.26 -21.46 3.28
CA ASN A 167 20.09 -20.72 4.54
C ASN A 167 21.27 -19.76 4.70
N ASP A 168 21.19 -18.62 4.07
CA ASP A 168 22.26 -17.70 3.80
C ASP A 168 22.49 -16.72 4.95
N THR A 169 23.71 -16.19 5.04
CA THR A 169 24.04 -15.09 5.96
C THR A 169 24.60 -13.93 5.15
N LEU A 170 23.84 -12.84 5.11
CA LEU A 170 24.22 -11.62 4.41
C LEU A 170 24.59 -10.55 5.44
N THR A 171 25.70 -9.86 5.20
CA THR A 171 26.13 -8.71 6.00
C THR A 171 26.55 -7.59 5.06
N GLY A 172 25.86 -6.45 5.15
CA GLY A 172 26.20 -5.25 4.39
C GLY A 172 27.46 -4.55 4.91
N ASP A 173 27.68 -3.34 4.43
CA ASP A 173 28.80 -2.49 4.80
C ASP A 173 28.35 -1.24 5.57
N ALA A 174 28.91 -0.07 5.25
CA ALA A 174 28.55 1.20 5.88
C ALA A 174 27.74 2.12 4.94
N ALA A 175 27.47 1.65 3.72
CA ALA A 175 26.60 2.30 2.75
C ALA A 175 25.19 1.71 2.84
N ALA A 176 24.22 2.36 2.20
CA ALA A 176 22.88 1.80 2.07
C ALA A 176 22.91 0.57 1.15
N ASN A 177 22.58 -0.60 1.69
CA ASN A 177 22.57 -1.87 1.00
C ASN A 177 21.15 -2.40 0.80
N VAL A 178 20.93 -3.14 -0.29
CA VAL A 178 19.76 -4.01 -0.46
C VAL A 178 20.21 -5.46 -0.35
N LEU A 179 19.74 -6.14 0.70
CA LEU A 179 20.07 -7.53 0.99
C LEU A 179 18.82 -8.39 0.80
N ASP A 180 18.88 -9.32 -0.16
CA ASP A 180 17.81 -10.25 -0.49
C ASP A 180 18.24 -11.70 -0.23
N GLY A 181 17.61 -12.39 0.73
CA GLY A 181 17.87 -13.78 1.09
C GLY A 181 17.22 -14.80 0.14
N ASP A 182 16.19 -14.39 -0.61
CA ASP A 182 15.40 -15.24 -1.52
C ASP A 182 14.65 -16.41 -0.83
N HIS A 183 15.19 -17.63 -0.77
CA HIS A 183 14.54 -18.74 -0.06
C HIS A 183 15.51 -19.36 0.93
N GLY A 184 15.02 -19.75 2.10
CA GLY A 184 15.86 -20.36 3.13
C GLY A 184 15.56 -19.76 4.49
N ASP A 185 16.11 -20.34 5.56
CA ASP A 185 16.10 -19.66 6.86
C ASP A 185 17.33 -18.76 6.94
N ASP A 186 17.16 -17.49 6.59
CA ASP A 186 18.26 -16.56 6.33
C ASP A 186 18.61 -15.68 7.53
N THR A 187 19.81 -15.11 7.51
CA THR A 187 20.26 -14.11 8.48
C THR A 187 20.78 -12.88 7.75
N LEU A 188 20.05 -11.77 7.85
CA LEU A 188 20.35 -10.51 7.19
C LEU A 188 20.81 -9.49 8.23
N ASN A 189 22.03 -8.96 8.05
CA ASN A 189 22.56 -7.86 8.84
C ASN A 189 22.85 -6.67 7.92
N GLY A 190 22.14 -5.55 8.06
CA GLY A 190 22.35 -4.35 7.24
C GLY A 190 23.76 -3.78 7.45
N GLY A 191 24.14 -3.55 8.71
CA GLY A 191 25.47 -3.06 9.05
C GLY A 191 25.35 -1.61 9.50
N GLY A 192 25.82 -0.67 8.70
CA GLY A 192 25.46 0.73 8.88
C GLY A 192 25.07 1.36 7.55
N GLY A 193 24.35 2.48 7.60
CA GLY A 193 23.65 2.99 6.41
C GLY A 193 22.16 2.74 6.56
N ASP A 194 21.35 3.30 5.67
CA ASP A 194 19.90 3.09 5.68
C ASP A 194 19.60 1.90 4.74
N ASP A 195 19.50 0.70 5.31
CA ASP A 195 19.46 -0.55 4.55
C ASP A 195 18.04 -1.00 4.20
N THR A 196 17.90 -1.82 3.15
CA THR A 196 16.66 -2.53 2.82
C THR A 196 16.89 -4.03 2.90
N LEU A 197 16.17 -4.71 3.79
CA LEU A 197 16.31 -6.15 4.05
C LEU A 197 15.08 -6.92 3.56
N LEU A 198 15.31 -7.93 2.74
CA LEU A 198 14.31 -8.81 2.14
C LEU A 198 14.76 -10.25 2.40
N ALA A 199 14.19 -10.99 3.36
CA ALA A 199 14.65 -12.39 3.53
C ALA A 199 13.91 -13.39 2.64
N GLY A 200 12.78 -12.97 2.05
CA GLY A 200 11.98 -13.86 1.20
C GLY A 200 11.30 -14.97 1.99
N PHE A 201 11.46 -16.23 1.58
CA PHE A 201 10.77 -17.37 2.16
C PHE A 201 11.58 -18.09 3.24
N GLY A 202 11.06 -18.15 4.46
CA GLY A 202 11.60 -19.05 5.48
C GLY A 202 11.31 -18.54 6.88
N THR A 203 12.15 -18.94 7.82
CA THR A 203 12.18 -18.36 9.17
C THR A 203 13.49 -17.61 9.35
N ASP A 204 13.41 -16.29 9.27
CA ASP A 204 14.54 -15.40 9.02
C ASP A 204 14.89 -14.53 10.21
N GLN A 205 16.13 -14.05 10.23
CA GLN A 205 16.65 -13.13 11.24
C GLN A 205 17.08 -11.83 10.59
N PHE A 206 16.43 -10.73 10.98
CA PHE A 206 16.73 -9.38 10.54
C PHE A 206 17.43 -8.58 11.63
N ASN A 207 18.51 -7.92 11.25
CA ASN A 207 19.23 -6.96 12.06
C ASN A 207 19.62 -5.77 11.19
N GLY A 208 18.91 -4.65 11.25
CA GLY A 208 19.23 -3.48 10.42
C GLY A 208 20.60 -2.91 10.76
N GLY A 209 20.78 -2.47 12.00
CA GLY A 209 22.08 -2.05 12.51
C GLY A 209 22.12 -0.57 12.82
N GLU A 210 23.07 0.16 12.22
CA GLU A 210 23.18 1.62 12.38
C GLU A 210 22.53 2.34 11.19
N GLY A 211 21.33 2.86 11.34
CA GLY A 211 20.69 3.61 10.26
C GLY A 211 19.21 3.77 10.50
N ALA A 212 18.48 4.15 9.46
CA ALA A 212 17.04 3.95 9.37
C ALA A 212 16.78 2.78 8.41
N ASP A 213 16.68 1.59 8.97
CA ASP A 213 16.65 0.34 8.24
C ASP A 213 15.21 -0.09 7.94
N THR A 214 15.01 -0.61 6.73
CA THR A 214 13.69 -1.00 6.24
C THR A 214 13.63 -2.49 5.98
N VAL A 215 12.71 -3.18 6.64
CA VAL A 215 12.30 -4.50 6.20
C VAL A 215 11.18 -4.34 5.20
N ARG A 216 11.40 -4.85 4.00
CA ARG A 216 10.32 -5.01 3.03
C ARG A 216 9.99 -6.47 2.90
N VAL A 217 8.73 -6.80 3.10
CA VAL A 217 8.27 -8.14 2.82
C VAL A 217 8.09 -8.30 1.32
N SER A 218 9.18 -8.66 0.65
CA SER A 218 9.14 -9.03 -0.77
C SER A 218 9.85 -10.36 -0.96
N GLY A 219 9.03 -11.39 -1.19
CA GLY A 219 9.40 -12.77 -1.48
C GLY A 219 8.20 -13.43 -2.17
N THR A 220 8.43 -14.00 -3.34
CA THR A 220 7.45 -14.23 -4.41
C THR A 220 6.24 -15.16 -4.12
N ALA A 221 5.21 -15.11 -5.00
CA ALA A 221 4.18 -16.14 -5.28
C ALA A 221 2.87 -16.22 -4.45
N VAL A 222 2.66 -15.44 -3.40
CA VAL A 222 1.29 -15.12 -2.97
C VAL A 222 1.21 -13.64 -2.63
N GLU A 223 0.67 -12.86 -3.56
CA GLU A 223 0.20 -11.48 -3.35
C GLU A 223 -0.93 -11.40 -2.28
N ASN A 224 -1.03 -12.37 -1.37
CA ASN A 224 -2.13 -12.54 -0.40
C ASN A 224 -1.63 -13.17 0.92
N GLU A 225 -0.33 -13.21 1.18
CA GLU A 225 0.16 -13.60 2.50
C GLU A 225 -0.03 -12.45 3.47
N VAL A 226 -0.57 -12.76 4.66
CA VAL A 226 -0.82 -11.79 5.72
C VAL A 226 0.37 -11.77 6.65
N PHE A 227 1.03 -10.63 6.76
CA PHE A 227 2.17 -10.39 7.63
C PHE A 227 1.71 -9.70 8.91
N ASN A 228 1.99 -10.34 10.05
CA ASN A 228 1.73 -9.76 11.37
C ASN A 228 3.06 -9.39 12.01
N ILE A 229 3.68 -8.30 11.57
CA ILE A 229 4.99 -7.86 12.05
C ILE A 229 4.81 -7.02 13.31
N ASP A 230 5.49 -7.41 14.39
CA ASP A 230 5.52 -6.69 15.65
C ASP A 230 6.98 -6.37 16.01
N LEU A 231 7.40 -5.14 15.74
CA LEU A 231 8.76 -4.66 16.03
C LEU A 231 9.00 -4.58 17.55
N GLU A 232 8.00 -4.20 18.35
CA GLU A 232 8.10 -4.17 19.81
C GLU A 232 8.35 -5.57 20.39
N ALA A 233 7.67 -6.58 19.86
CA ALA A 233 7.92 -7.98 20.22
C ALA A 233 9.13 -8.59 19.49
N GLY A 234 9.62 -7.93 18.43
CA GLY A 234 10.72 -8.36 17.57
C GLY A 234 10.43 -9.66 16.81
N ASN A 235 9.18 -9.93 16.42
CA ASN A 235 8.80 -11.14 15.68
C ASN A 235 7.54 -10.99 14.81
N ASP A 236 7.25 -11.99 13.98
CA ASP A 236 6.02 -12.08 13.20
C ASP A 236 5.28 -13.45 13.33
N ASN A 237 4.23 -13.63 12.51
CA ASN A 237 3.46 -14.87 12.41
C ASN A 237 4.13 -16.02 11.63
N TYR A 238 5.29 -15.77 11.02
CA TYR A 238 6.09 -16.76 10.30
C TYR A 238 7.29 -17.25 11.13
N GLY A 239 7.56 -16.60 12.26
CA GLY A 239 8.64 -16.94 13.18
C GLY A 239 9.91 -16.14 12.94
N ASN A 240 9.86 -15.16 12.04
CA ASN A 240 10.95 -14.24 11.78
C ASN A 240 11.25 -13.42 13.03
N THR A 241 12.48 -12.92 13.15
CA THR A 241 12.88 -12.03 14.24
C THR A 241 13.47 -10.73 13.73
N TYR A 242 13.14 -9.62 14.39
CA TYR A 242 13.54 -8.28 14.00
C TYR A 242 14.31 -7.60 15.13
N SER A 243 15.37 -6.88 14.78
CA SER A 243 16.15 -6.07 15.71
C SER A 243 16.81 -4.90 14.97
N GLY A 244 16.83 -3.71 15.58
CA GLY A 244 17.41 -2.51 14.95
C GLY A 244 16.84 -2.28 13.55
N VAL A 245 15.52 -2.42 13.41
CA VAL A 245 14.77 -2.16 12.19
C VAL A 245 13.76 -1.09 12.55
N GLU A 246 13.81 0.03 11.85
CA GLU A 246 12.94 1.17 12.15
C GLU A 246 11.72 1.18 11.23
N ASN A 247 11.83 0.67 10.01
CA ASN A 247 10.78 0.77 9.00
C ASN A 247 10.30 -0.60 8.52
N VAL A 248 9.00 -0.69 8.22
CA VAL A 248 8.37 -1.89 7.66
C VAL A 248 7.48 -1.49 6.50
N THR A 249 7.62 -2.22 5.39
CA THR A 249 6.66 -2.19 4.29
C THR A 249 5.98 -3.56 4.17
N GLY A 250 4.65 -3.54 4.31
CA GLY A 250 3.76 -4.68 4.15
C GLY A 250 3.67 -5.23 2.73
N GLY A 251 2.83 -6.24 2.57
CA GLY A 251 2.53 -6.93 1.33
C GLY A 251 1.28 -6.40 0.66
N ALA A 252 0.55 -7.30 -0.01
CA ALA A 252 -0.69 -6.96 -0.72
C ALA A 252 -1.95 -7.52 -0.03
N ALA A 253 -1.79 -8.06 1.18
CA ALA A 253 -2.88 -8.63 1.97
C ALA A 253 -3.19 -7.74 3.17
N ASP A 254 -4.28 -8.04 3.87
CA ASP A 254 -4.66 -7.36 5.11
C ASP A 254 -3.65 -7.66 6.25
N ASP A 255 -2.60 -6.86 6.34
CA ASP A 255 -1.46 -7.02 7.24
C ASP A 255 -1.73 -6.42 8.63
N THR A 256 -0.88 -6.78 9.60
CA THR A 256 -0.85 -6.15 10.91
C THR A 256 0.57 -5.71 11.22
N LEU A 257 0.79 -4.41 11.31
CA LEU A 257 2.10 -3.80 11.55
C LEU A 257 2.10 -3.11 12.92
N VAL A 258 3.07 -3.39 13.76
CA VAL A 258 3.23 -2.75 15.07
C VAL A 258 4.64 -2.20 15.20
N GLY A 259 4.73 -0.88 15.41
CA GLY A 259 5.98 -0.18 15.69
C GLY A 259 6.51 -0.50 17.09
N ASP A 260 7.77 -0.19 17.33
CA ASP A 260 8.39 -0.25 18.65
C ASP A 260 8.43 1.13 19.32
N GLY A 261 9.25 1.27 20.36
CA GLY A 261 9.42 2.54 21.07
C GLY A 261 10.35 3.55 20.38
N GLU A 262 10.92 3.20 19.21
CA GLU A 262 11.69 4.12 18.38
C GLU A 262 10.79 4.82 17.37
N ALA A 263 11.35 5.65 16.49
CA ALA A 263 10.55 6.35 15.47
C ALA A 263 10.47 5.47 14.22
N ASN A 264 9.31 4.89 13.97
CA ASN A 264 9.11 3.97 12.86
C ASN A 264 8.42 4.59 11.64
N VAL A 265 8.66 4.03 10.46
CA VAL A 265 7.80 4.21 9.29
C VAL A 265 7.15 2.88 8.94
N LEU A 266 5.83 2.80 9.09
CA LEU A 266 5.04 1.59 8.81
C LEU A 266 4.14 1.86 7.62
N ASP A 267 4.36 1.14 6.52
CA ASP A 267 3.61 1.23 5.27
C ASP A 267 2.85 -0.06 5.03
N GLY A 268 1.51 -0.01 5.05
CA GLY A 268 0.63 -1.16 4.78
C GLY A 268 0.65 -1.63 3.32
N HIS A 269 0.96 -0.71 2.41
CA HIS A 269 1.09 -0.92 0.97
C HIS A 269 -0.24 -1.22 0.27
N SER A 270 -0.73 -2.46 0.25
CA SER A 270 -2.06 -2.76 -0.27
C SER A 270 -2.75 -3.77 0.62
N GLY A 271 -4.05 -3.63 0.82
CA GLY A 271 -4.77 -4.47 1.77
C GLY A 271 -5.62 -3.62 2.69
N ASN A 272 -6.34 -4.24 3.61
CA ASN A 272 -7.01 -3.52 4.69
C ASN A 272 -6.20 -3.76 5.96
N ASP A 273 -5.23 -2.89 6.20
CA ASP A 273 -4.15 -3.11 7.14
C ASP A 273 -4.49 -2.59 8.54
N GLN A 274 -3.88 -3.23 9.54
CA GLN A 274 -3.94 -2.80 10.93
C GLN A 274 -2.58 -2.29 11.36
N ILE A 275 -2.43 -0.99 11.45
CA ILE A 275 -1.15 -0.35 11.79
C ILE A 275 -1.24 0.20 13.20
N THR A 276 -0.36 -0.23 14.10
CA THR A 276 -0.25 0.31 15.46
C THR A 276 1.03 1.13 15.58
N VAL A 277 0.87 2.42 15.89
CA VAL A 277 1.95 3.40 15.99
C VAL A 277 2.05 4.02 17.37
N SER A 278 3.28 4.37 17.74
CA SER A 278 3.67 5.03 18.98
C SER A 278 4.36 6.37 18.70
N ALA A 279 4.94 6.98 19.73
CA ALA A 279 5.46 8.35 19.65
C ALA A 279 6.67 8.48 18.70
N GLY A 280 6.52 9.30 17.67
CA GLY A 280 7.56 9.58 16.67
C GLY A 280 7.26 8.94 15.32
N ASP A 281 6.29 8.03 15.27
CA ASP A 281 6.04 7.19 14.10
C ASP A 281 5.32 7.91 12.97
N THR A 282 5.48 7.33 11.79
CA THR A 282 4.69 7.60 10.59
C THR A 282 3.97 6.31 10.19
N ALA A 283 2.65 6.35 10.09
CA ALA A 283 1.85 5.31 9.44
C ALA A 283 1.47 5.76 8.03
N ILE A 284 1.57 4.85 7.07
CA ILE A 284 1.05 4.98 5.70
C ILE A 284 0.12 3.77 5.52
N GLY A 285 -1.17 3.99 5.35
CA GLY A 285 -2.13 2.91 5.12
C GLY A 285 -1.86 2.24 3.77
N GLY A 286 -2.04 2.98 2.68
CA GLY A 286 -1.78 2.51 1.33
C GLY A 286 -3.07 2.38 0.52
N ASP A 287 -3.18 1.31 -0.28
CA ASP A 287 -4.40 1.00 -1.02
C ASP A 287 -5.32 0.09 -0.16
N GLY A 288 -6.54 0.53 0.14
CA GLY A 288 -7.55 -0.29 0.85
C GLY A 288 -8.05 0.37 2.12
N ASP A 289 -8.93 -0.30 2.88
CA ASP A 289 -9.55 0.32 4.06
C ASP A 289 -8.71 0.07 5.33
N ASP A 290 -7.84 1.00 5.68
CA ASP A 290 -6.86 0.81 6.74
C ASP A 290 -7.34 1.25 8.13
N THR A 291 -6.78 0.63 9.16
CA THR A 291 -7.05 0.95 10.55
C THR A 291 -5.77 1.27 11.28
N ILE A 292 -5.55 2.56 11.54
CA ILE A 292 -4.39 3.07 12.26
C ILE A 292 -4.75 3.27 13.73
N THR A 293 -4.10 2.54 14.63
CA THR A 293 -4.26 2.65 16.08
C THR A 293 -3.05 3.36 16.69
N ILE A 294 -3.30 4.42 17.46
CA ILE A 294 -2.25 5.22 18.10
C ILE A 294 -2.19 4.90 19.59
N ASP A 295 -1.00 4.55 20.07
CA ASP A 295 -0.71 4.37 21.49
C ASP A 295 0.51 5.18 21.94
N PHE A 296 0.27 6.27 22.68
CA PHE A 296 1.33 7.09 23.27
C PHE A 296 1.84 6.55 24.62
N SER A 297 1.65 5.26 24.93
CA SER A 297 1.91 4.72 26.26
C SER A 297 3.38 4.88 26.66
N GLY A 298 3.62 5.69 27.69
CA GLY A 298 4.98 5.99 28.15
C GLY A 298 5.71 7.10 27.37
N ALA A 299 5.06 7.70 26.38
CA ALA A 299 5.61 8.80 25.60
C ALA A 299 5.75 10.09 26.43
N PRO A 300 6.80 10.91 26.18
CA PRO A 300 6.92 12.24 26.79
C PRO A 300 5.79 13.20 26.38
N ASP A 301 5.50 14.17 27.24
CA ASP A 301 4.62 15.31 26.90
C ASP A 301 5.11 16.05 25.65
N GLY A 302 4.19 16.31 24.72
CA GLY A 302 4.45 16.95 23.43
C GLY A 302 4.87 16.02 22.30
N SER A 303 4.83 14.69 22.50
CA SER A 303 5.12 13.73 21.42
C SER A 303 4.08 13.79 20.28
N SER A 304 4.43 13.25 19.11
CA SER A 304 3.57 13.28 17.92
C SER A 304 3.60 11.98 17.13
N VAL A 305 2.56 11.75 16.33
CA VAL A 305 2.53 10.77 15.23
C VAL A 305 2.09 11.44 13.95
N THR A 306 2.56 10.92 12.82
CA THR A 306 2.10 11.29 11.48
C THR A 306 1.35 10.11 10.87
N ILE A 307 0.22 10.38 10.22
CA ILE A 307 -0.60 9.36 9.57
C ILE A 307 -0.93 9.83 8.17
N ASP A 308 -0.78 8.94 7.21
CA ASP A 308 -1.28 9.09 5.85
C ASP A 308 -2.17 7.88 5.58
N GLY A 309 -3.46 8.09 5.29
CA GLY A 309 -4.36 6.99 4.94
C GLY A 309 -3.94 6.35 3.62
N GLY A 310 -3.69 7.15 2.59
CA GLY A 310 -3.25 6.70 1.27
C GLY A 310 -4.09 7.34 0.15
N ASP A 311 -3.46 7.65 -0.98
CA ASP A 311 -4.09 8.36 -2.11
C ASP A 311 -4.69 7.38 -3.16
N GLY A 312 -5.43 6.37 -2.68
CA GLY A 312 -5.70 5.12 -3.39
C GLY A 312 -7.07 4.92 -4.05
N GLY A 313 -8.17 5.55 -3.62
CA GLY A 313 -9.45 5.32 -4.31
C GLY A 313 -10.73 5.65 -3.54
N SER A 314 -11.59 4.65 -3.38
CA SER A 314 -12.80 4.73 -2.55
C SER A 314 -12.61 3.95 -1.26
N ASP A 315 -11.37 3.97 -0.78
CA ASP A 315 -10.93 3.45 0.50
C ASP A 315 -11.49 4.29 1.65
N HIS A 316 -11.52 3.68 2.84
CA HIS A 316 -12.04 4.30 4.04
C HIS A 316 -11.14 4.09 5.25
N ASP A 317 -10.10 4.91 5.35
CA ASP A 317 -9.11 4.78 6.42
C ASP A 317 -9.64 5.31 7.75
N THR A 318 -9.24 4.67 8.84
CA THR A 318 -9.72 5.00 10.19
C THR A 318 -8.60 5.18 11.19
N ILE A 319 -8.72 6.20 12.04
CA ILE A 319 -7.78 6.46 13.14
C ILE A 319 -8.46 6.15 14.49
N ASN A 320 -7.85 5.24 15.25
CA ASN A 320 -8.24 4.88 16.60
C ASN A 320 -7.19 5.35 17.62
N LEU A 321 -7.66 5.73 18.80
CA LEU A 321 -6.80 5.97 19.96
C LEU A 321 -6.92 4.79 20.93
N ALA A 322 -5.79 4.34 21.48
CA ALA A 322 -5.79 3.34 22.54
C ALA A 322 -6.61 3.79 23.77
N GLU A 323 -6.99 2.84 24.62
CA GLU A 323 -7.78 3.15 25.82
C GLU A 323 -7.04 4.14 26.74
N GLY A 324 -7.73 5.21 27.16
CA GLY A 324 -7.19 6.19 28.11
C GLY A 324 -6.85 7.54 27.50
N TYR A 325 -6.77 7.65 26.18
CA TYR A 325 -6.55 8.92 25.49
C TYR A 325 -7.87 9.64 25.16
N THR A 326 -7.84 10.98 25.21
CA THR A 326 -8.96 11.85 24.86
C THR A 326 -8.48 13.08 24.08
N VAL A 327 -9.26 13.60 23.15
CA VAL A 327 -8.92 14.81 22.37
C VAL A 327 -9.09 16.09 23.21
N VAL A 328 -8.12 17.02 23.16
CA VAL A 328 -8.05 18.23 24.03
C VAL A 328 -8.41 19.53 23.30
N GLU A 329 -7.84 19.78 22.12
CA GLU A 329 -8.07 21.01 21.34
C GLU A 329 -8.32 20.69 19.86
N ASP A 330 -9.51 21.08 19.39
CA ASP A 330 -9.95 20.98 18.00
C ASP A 330 -9.34 22.13 17.17
N SER A 331 -8.02 22.16 16.95
CA SER A 331 -7.45 22.93 15.84
C SER A 331 -7.72 22.20 14.52
N TYR A 332 -9.00 21.96 14.25
CA TYR A 332 -9.46 21.28 13.06
C TYR A 332 -9.32 22.24 11.88
N SER A 333 -8.27 22.06 11.09
CA SER A 333 -8.18 22.61 9.73
C SER A 333 -8.28 21.47 8.73
N ALA A 334 -9.43 20.77 8.70
CA ALA A 334 -9.73 19.88 7.60
C ALA A 334 -9.78 20.69 6.30
N THR A 335 -8.79 20.46 5.45
CA THR A 335 -8.91 20.79 4.04
C THR A 335 -9.37 19.54 3.33
N ASP A 336 -10.52 19.66 2.68
CA ASP A 336 -10.97 18.76 1.62
C ASP A 336 -9.86 18.70 0.56
N ASP A 337 -9.38 17.51 0.25
CA ASP A 337 -8.41 17.23 -0.80
C ASP A 337 -9.05 17.40 -2.19
N GLU A 338 -8.35 17.05 -3.27
CA GLU A 338 -8.85 17.29 -4.65
C GLU A 338 -10.11 16.47 -4.99
N ASP A 339 -10.35 15.35 -4.31
CA ASP A 339 -11.46 14.43 -4.58
C ASP A 339 -12.69 14.63 -3.68
N GLY A 340 -12.48 15.25 -2.52
CA GLY A 340 -13.56 15.85 -1.73
C GLY A 340 -14.27 14.92 -0.75
N ASN A 341 -13.61 13.81 -0.39
CA ASN A 341 -14.12 12.79 0.52
C ASN A 341 -13.19 12.53 1.72
N SER A 342 -11.94 13.01 1.63
CA SER A 342 -10.84 12.63 2.51
C SER A 342 -10.42 13.81 3.38
N GLN A 343 -9.92 13.54 4.59
CA GLN A 343 -9.61 14.58 5.59
C GLN A 343 -8.15 14.62 5.97
N SER A 344 -7.57 15.82 5.89
CA SER A 344 -6.25 16.13 6.43
C SER A 344 -6.33 17.07 7.63
N GLY A 345 -5.60 16.85 8.72
CA GLY A 345 -5.68 17.70 9.90
C GLY A 345 -4.64 17.41 10.98
N SER A 346 -4.76 18.14 12.10
CA SER A 346 -3.93 17.97 13.29
C SER A 346 -4.81 18.05 14.53
N VAL A 347 -4.65 17.08 15.44
CA VAL A 347 -5.45 16.96 16.67
C VAL A 347 -4.55 16.78 17.88
N GLN A 348 -4.90 17.44 18.98
CA GLN A 348 -4.23 17.25 20.27
C GLN A 348 -4.95 16.18 21.10
N VAL A 349 -4.23 15.19 21.62
CA VAL A 349 -4.75 14.12 22.49
C VAL A 349 -4.07 14.12 23.86
N THR A 350 -4.75 13.67 24.92
CA THR A 350 -4.23 13.60 26.29
C THR A 350 -4.62 12.32 27.00
N ASP A 351 -3.72 11.80 27.81
CA ASP A 351 -3.95 10.74 28.82
C ASP A 351 -4.45 11.31 30.17
N GLY A 352 -4.63 12.64 30.27
CA GLY A 352 -4.98 13.36 31.49
C GLY A 352 -3.79 14.00 32.23
N GLU A 353 -2.55 13.63 31.87
CA GLU A 353 -1.30 14.20 32.42
C GLU A 353 -0.45 14.87 31.33
N ASN A 354 -0.32 14.24 30.16
CA ASN A 354 0.46 14.66 29.01
C ASN A 354 -0.45 15.00 27.82
N THR A 355 0.02 15.84 26.91
CA THR A 355 -0.65 16.16 25.64
C THR A 355 0.24 15.79 24.46
N HIS A 356 -0.33 15.20 23.43
CA HIS A 356 0.35 14.70 22.22
C HIS A 356 -0.36 15.20 20.96
N THR A 357 0.33 15.14 19.83
CA THR A 357 -0.18 15.59 18.53
C THR A 357 -0.40 14.40 17.60
N VAL A 358 -1.51 14.39 16.87
CA VAL A 358 -1.79 13.46 15.79
C VAL A 358 -1.98 14.28 14.54
N ASP A 359 -1.02 14.22 13.63
CA ASP A 359 -1.12 14.81 12.29
C ASP A 359 -1.58 13.72 11.33
N PHE A 360 -2.60 13.99 10.52
CA PHE A 360 -3.18 13.00 9.60
C PHE A 360 -3.53 13.60 8.23
N THR A 361 -3.49 12.76 7.20
CA THR A 361 -3.99 13.02 5.84
C THR A 361 -4.85 11.84 5.38
N GLU A 362 -5.76 12.08 4.43
CA GLU A 362 -6.57 11.06 3.75
C GLU A 362 -7.40 10.07 4.64
N ILE A 363 -8.35 10.53 5.48
CA ILE A 363 -9.16 9.64 6.36
C ILE A 363 -10.71 9.72 6.11
N GLU A 364 -11.41 8.59 5.91
CA GLU A 364 -12.87 8.43 5.65
C GLU A 364 -13.72 7.86 6.84
N GLU A 365 -15.06 8.02 6.89
CA GLU A 365 -15.94 7.63 8.05
C GLU A 365 -17.40 7.29 7.58
N PRO A 366 -18.14 6.40 8.29
CA PRO A 366 -19.36 5.69 7.83
C PRO A 366 -20.71 6.44 7.78
N ILE A 367 -21.68 5.99 6.96
CA ILE A 367 -23.01 6.63 6.72
C ILE A 367 -24.14 6.21 7.72
N CYS A 368 -24.87 7.18 8.36
CA CYS A 368 -25.90 6.86 9.38
C CYS A 368 -27.15 7.80 9.48
N PHE A 369 -28.24 7.33 10.15
CA PHE A 369 -29.46 8.09 10.52
C PHE A 369 -29.43 8.57 11.99
N ALA A 370 -30.04 9.71 12.33
CA ALA A 370 -30.14 10.13 13.75
C ALA A 370 -31.27 9.42 14.51
N GLU A 371 -31.11 9.30 15.83
CA GLU A 371 -32.16 8.81 16.75
C GLU A 371 -33.50 9.54 16.53
N GLY A 372 -34.61 8.78 16.53
CA GLY A 372 -35.96 9.30 16.30
C GLY A 372 -36.40 9.38 14.83
N THR A 373 -35.50 9.09 13.88
CA THR A 373 -35.86 8.92 12.46
C THR A 373 -36.93 7.83 12.30
N LEU A 374 -38.04 8.13 11.62
CA LEU A 374 -39.18 7.24 11.44
C LEU A 374 -39.00 6.39 10.19
N ILE A 375 -38.90 5.07 10.32
CA ILE A 375 -38.78 4.14 9.20
C ILE A 375 -40.15 3.55 8.88
N ALA A 376 -40.56 3.62 7.62
CA ALA A 376 -41.86 3.12 7.19
C ALA A 376 -41.93 1.59 7.23
N THR A 377 -43.04 1.07 7.75
CA THR A 377 -43.39 -0.36 7.74
C THR A 377 -44.77 -0.56 7.11
N PRO A 378 -45.16 -1.78 6.70
CA PRO A 378 -46.51 -2.06 6.20
C PRO A 378 -47.64 -1.69 7.17
N SER A 379 -47.36 -1.57 8.46
CA SER A 379 -48.32 -1.26 9.52
C SER A 379 -48.29 0.17 10.05
N GLY A 380 -47.41 1.03 9.53
CA GLY A 380 -47.16 2.38 10.04
C GLY A 380 -45.66 2.63 10.19
N GLU A 381 -45.27 3.70 10.88
CA GLU A 381 -43.84 4.04 11.03
C GLU A 381 -43.32 3.68 12.42
N ILE A 382 -42.04 3.30 12.47
CA ILE A 382 -41.34 2.94 13.70
C ILE A 382 -40.04 3.75 13.78
N PRO A 383 -39.70 4.34 14.94
CA PRO A 383 -38.40 4.99 15.14
C PRO A 383 -37.24 4.02 14.90
N VAL A 384 -36.17 4.48 14.25
CA VAL A 384 -35.01 3.68 13.82
C VAL A 384 -34.36 2.95 14.99
N GLU A 385 -34.29 3.57 16.16
CA GLU A 385 -33.70 2.99 17.36
C GLU A 385 -34.53 1.84 17.98
N LYS A 386 -35.75 1.62 17.48
CA LYS A 386 -36.65 0.54 17.90
C LYS A 386 -36.75 -0.60 16.89
N LEU A 387 -36.14 -0.46 15.71
CA LEU A 387 -36.10 -1.54 14.73
C LEU A 387 -35.26 -2.70 15.25
N GLN A 388 -35.69 -3.91 14.94
CA GLN A 388 -35.02 -5.14 15.27
C GLN A 388 -34.76 -5.99 14.02
N VAL A 389 -33.76 -6.86 14.10
CA VAL A 389 -33.49 -7.85 13.05
C VAL A 389 -34.75 -8.68 12.78
N GLY A 390 -35.13 -8.77 11.51
CA GLY A 390 -36.33 -9.47 11.05
C GLY A 390 -37.61 -8.62 10.99
N ASP A 391 -37.59 -7.38 11.49
CA ASP A 391 -38.69 -6.44 11.23
C ASP A 391 -38.84 -6.17 9.74
N VAL A 392 -40.07 -5.88 9.29
CA VAL A 392 -40.37 -5.64 7.88
C VAL A 392 -40.63 -4.15 7.65
N ILE A 393 -39.80 -3.54 6.82
CA ILE A 393 -39.89 -2.13 6.41
C ILE A 393 -40.38 -2.00 4.96
N LEU A 394 -40.65 -0.77 4.51
CA LEU A 394 -41.08 -0.46 3.15
C LEU A 394 -39.96 0.21 2.35
N SER A 395 -39.75 -0.31 1.14
CA SER A 395 -38.90 0.34 0.14
C SER A 395 -39.62 1.51 -0.53
N ASP A 396 -38.88 2.37 -1.22
CA ASP A 396 -39.39 3.47 -2.06
C ASP A 396 -40.45 3.02 -3.10
N LYS A 397 -40.29 1.80 -3.63
CA LYS A 397 -41.19 1.13 -4.58
C LYS A 397 -42.36 0.40 -3.91
N GLY A 398 -42.53 0.56 -2.60
CA GLY A 398 -43.61 -0.07 -1.81
C GLY A 398 -43.43 -1.58 -1.61
N LYS A 399 -42.21 -2.11 -1.75
CA LYS A 399 -41.91 -3.51 -1.44
C LYS A 399 -41.67 -3.67 0.05
N SER A 400 -42.09 -4.80 0.61
CA SER A 400 -41.74 -5.20 1.96
C SER A 400 -40.33 -5.77 1.99
N VAL A 401 -39.46 -5.18 2.79
CA VAL A 401 -38.03 -5.53 2.91
C VAL A 401 -37.74 -5.91 4.35
N PRO A 402 -37.14 -7.07 4.64
CA PRO A 402 -36.73 -7.44 5.99
C PRO A 402 -35.45 -6.68 6.40
N VAL A 403 -35.43 -6.17 7.62
CA VAL A 403 -34.23 -5.64 8.27
C VAL A 403 -33.29 -6.79 8.59
N ARG A 404 -32.05 -6.70 8.09
CA ARG A 404 -31.00 -7.71 8.30
C ARG A 404 -30.14 -7.39 9.51
N TRP A 405 -29.87 -6.12 9.73
CA TRP A 405 -29.13 -5.65 10.87
C TRP A 405 -29.44 -4.17 11.12
N VAL A 406 -29.26 -3.73 12.37
CA VAL A 406 -29.34 -2.32 12.73
C VAL A 406 -28.04 -1.95 13.44
N GLY A 407 -27.14 -1.33 12.70
CA GLY A 407 -25.90 -0.76 13.23
C GLY A 407 -26.23 0.41 14.16
N ARG A 408 -25.53 0.49 15.28
CA ARG A 408 -25.62 1.57 16.26
C ARG A 408 -24.23 2.13 16.47
N GLN A 409 -24.08 3.44 16.27
CA GLN A 409 -22.80 4.11 16.49
C GLN A 409 -23.00 5.32 17.39
N THR A 410 -22.11 5.46 18.37
CA THR A 410 -22.08 6.61 19.28
C THR A 410 -21.05 7.61 18.78
N LEU A 411 -21.54 8.72 18.20
CA LEU A 411 -20.68 9.79 17.72
C LEU A 411 -20.36 10.77 18.85
N VAL A 412 -19.11 11.22 18.88
CA VAL A 412 -18.62 12.19 19.85
C VAL A 412 -18.42 13.53 19.15
N LYS A 413 -19.05 14.58 19.68
CA LYS A 413 -19.09 15.91 19.03
C LYS A 413 -17.71 16.49 18.72
N SER A 414 -16.71 16.25 19.57
CA SER A 414 -15.34 16.73 19.38
C SER A 414 -14.56 15.94 18.33
N ARG A 415 -15.06 14.79 17.89
CA ARG A 415 -14.45 13.93 16.85
C ARG A 415 -15.34 13.86 15.61
N LEU A 416 -16.24 14.82 15.44
CA LEU A 416 -17.29 14.74 14.44
C LEU A 416 -16.81 15.33 13.12
N ALA A 417 -16.48 14.46 12.17
CA ALA A 417 -16.22 14.84 10.79
C ALA A 417 -17.37 15.68 10.19
N GLU A 418 -17.08 16.61 9.27
CA GLU A 418 -18.12 17.40 8.61
C GLU A 418 -19.13 16.50 7.86
N ARG A 419 -18.66 15.40 7.27
CA ARG A 419 -19.50 14.37 6.64
C ARG A 419 -20.39 13.60 7.65
N MET A 420 -20.05 13.62 8.93
CA MET A 420 -20.84 13.02 10.01
C MET A 420 -21.73 14.03 10.75
N GLN A 421 -21.51 15.33 10.50
CA GLN A 421 -22.34 16.38 11.04
C GLN A 421 -23.80 16.18 10.60
N PRO A 422 -24.77 16.21 11.53
CA PRO A 422 -26.15 15.96 11.15
C PRO A 422 -26.67 17.05 10.22
N VAL A 423 -27.28 16.63 9.12
CA VAL A 423 -28.11 17.47 8.27
C VAL A 423 -29.56 17.28 8.68
N GLN A 424 -30.23 18.38 9.00
CA GLN A 424 -31.67 18.41 9.21
C GLN A 424 -32.38 18.85 7.91
N ILE A 425 -33.27 17.99 7.44
CA ILE A 425 -34.20 18.22 6.33
C ILE A 425 -35.59 18.44 6.94
N ASP A 426 -36.07 19.68 6.89
CA ASP A 426 -37.40 20.03 7.42
C ASP A 426 -38.53 19.30 6.67
N ALA A 427 -39.68 19.16 7.33
CA ALA A 427 -40.88 18.69 6.67
C ALA A 427 -41.18 19.47 5.37
N ASP A 428 -41.48 18.74 4.28
CA ASP A 428 -41.74 19.25 2.93
C ASP A 428 -40.52 19.92 2.24
N ALA A 429 -39.32 19.83 2.80
CA ALA A 429 -38.13 20.47 2.22
C ALA A 429 -37.67 19.87 0.88
N LEU A 430 -37.95 18.58 0.62
CA LEU A 430 -37.67 17.92 -0.65
C LEU A 430 -38.81 18.09 -1.68
N GLY A 431 -39.92 18.68 -1.24
CA GLY A 431 -41.14 18.91 -2.01
C GLY A 431 -42.13 17.73 -1.97
N HIS A 432 -43.35 18.00 -2.43
CA HIS A 432 -44.45 17.02 -2.49
C HIS A 432 -44.86 16.43 -1.13
N GLY A 433 -44.64 17.16 -0.04
CA GLY A 433 -44.91 16.73 1.33
C GLY A 433 -43.80 15.85 1.91
N LEU A 434 -42.60 15.85 1.34
CA LEU A 434 -41.48 14.99 1.76
C LEU A 434 -40.27 15.80 2.29
N PRO A 435 -39.59 15.32 3.34
CA PRO A 435 -40.11 14.31 4.28
C PRO A 435 -41.40 14.84 4.95
N HIS A 436 -42.30 14.00 5.44
CA HIS A 436 -43.56 14.50 6.06
C HIS A 436 -43.37 14.98 7.50
N SER A 437 -42.18 14.77 8.06
CA SER A 437 -41.69 15.26 9.35
C SER A 437 -40.19 15.48 9.25
N ASP A 438 -39.63 16.36 10.08
CA ASP A 438 -38.19 16.67 10.06
C ASP A 438 -37.33 15.40 10.13
N LEU A 439 -36.42 15.23 9.17
CA LEU A 439 -35.51 14.10 9.04
C LEU A 439 -34.09 14.57 9.35
N THR A 440 -33.38 13.83 10.19
CA THR A 440 -31.99 14.13 10.55
C THR A 440 -31.11 12.91 10.30
N LEU A 441 -29.99 13.12 9.62
CA LEU A 441 -29.07 12.08 9.15
C LEU A 441 -27.67 12.65 8.96
N THR A 442 -26.65 11.80 8.82
CA THR A 442 -25.27 12.27 8.61
C THR A 442 -25.14 13.01 7.27
N ALA A 443 -24.22 13.96 7.18
CA ALA A 443 -24.00 14.74 5.97
C ALA A 443 -23.64 13.89 4.73
N SER A 444 -22.94 12.76 4.92
CA SER A 444 -22.63 11.76 3.88
C SER A 444 -23.83 10.91 3.47
N HIS A 445 -24.95 10.97 4.19
CA HIS A 445 -26.06 10.05 3.93
C HIS A 445 -26.69 10.26 2.55
N GLY A 446 -26.83 9.15 1.81
CA GLY A 446 -27.39 9.12 0.47
C GLY A 446 -28.91 9.31 0.45
N MET A 447 -29.35 10.48 -0.01
CA MET A 447 -30.76 10.78 -0.30
C MET A 447 -31.09 10.46 -1.76
N VAL A 448 -32.18 9.74 -2.01
CA VAL A 448 -32.55 9.34 -3.38
C VAL A 448 -33.55 10.34 -3.97
N LEU A 449 -33.09 11.12 -4.95
CA LEU A 449 -33.91 12.09 -5.67
C LEU A 449 -33.77 11.92 -7.18
N ASP A 450 -34.90 11.82 -7.88
CA ASP A 450 -34.95 11.72 -9.35
C ASP A 450 -34.06 10.60 -9.95
N GLY A 451 -33.83 9.52 -9.20
CA GLY A 451 -33.00 8.38 -9.61
C GLY A 451 -31.50 8.63 -9.45
N LEU A 452 -31.11 9.53 -8.55
CA LEU A 452 -29.74 9.82 -8.14
C LEU A 452 -29.62 9.63 -6.64
N ILE A 453 -28.48 9.12 -6.17
CA ILE A 453 -28.12 9.17 -4.76
C ILE A 453 -27.33 10.46 -4.53
N ILE A 454 -27.77 11.29 -3.61
CA ILE A 454 -27.18 12.61 -3.35
C ILE A 454 -26.90 12.73 -1.87
N ASN A 455 -25.65 13.02 -1.50
CA ASN A 455 -25.28 13.23 -0.10
C ASN A 455 -26.11 14.38 0.48
N ALA A 456 -26.55 14.22 1.72
CA ALA A 456 -27.40 15.19 2.40
C ALA A 456 -26.75 16.59 2.48
N SER A 457 -25.44 16.65 2.66
CA SER A 457 -24.65 17.90 2.66
C SER A 457 -24.76 18.66 1.33
N ALA A 458 -24.78 17.94 0.20
CA ALA A 458 -24.92 18.51 -1.13
C ALA A 458 -26.30 19.18 -1.34
N LEU A 459 -27.32 18.76 -0.59
CA LEU A 459 -28.68 19.31 -0.62
C LEU A 459 -28.88 20.53 0.29
N VAL A 460 -27.91 20.86 1.15
CA VAL A 460 -28.01 22.01 2.07
C VAL A 460 -28.27 23.30 1.29
N ASN A 461 -29.37 23.99 1.64
CA ASN A 461 -29.81 25.23 1.01
C ASN A 461 -29.82 26.43 1.98
N GLY A 462 -29.42 26.20 3.24
CA GLY A 462 -29.30 27.24 4.27
C GLY A 462 -30.63 27.71 4.86
N HIS A 463 -31.75 27.06 4.50
CA HIS A 463 -33.06 27.33 5.11
C HIS A 463 -33.74 26.03 5.58
N SER A 464 -34.30 25.26 4.65
CA SER A 464 -35.11 24.08 4.94
C SER A 464 -34.31 22.79 4.95
N ILE A 465 -33.08 22.82 4.41
CA ILE A 465 -32.08 21.77 4.52
C ILE A 465 -30.82 22.43 5.05
N ARG A 466 -30.41 22.05 6.25
CA ARG A 466 -29.34 22.74 7.00
C ARG A 466 -28.46 21.75 7.75
N MET A 467 -27.17 22.08 7.84
CA MET A 467 -26.31 21.47 8.86
C MET A 467 -26.83 21.86 10.24
N VAL A 468 -26.95 20.90 11.15
CA VAL A 468 -27.27 21.14 12.56
C VAL A 468 -26.04 21.78 13.20
N PRO A 469 -26.13 22.99 13.79
CA PRO A 469 -24.97 23.64 14.38
C PRO A 469 -24.32 22.78 15.47
N LEU A 470 -22.98 22.69 15.48
CA LEU A 470 -22.24 21.95 16.52
C LEU A 470 -22.53 22.45 17.95
N ALA A 471 -22.95 23.72 18.10
CA ALA A 471 -23.37 24.28 19.39
C ALA A 471 -24.67 23.66 19.92
N ASP A 472 -25.52 23.14 19.02
CA ASP A 472 -26.82 22.56 19.33
C ASP A 472 -26.74 21.03 19.53
N LEU A 473 -25.61 20.42 19.19
CA LEU A 473 -25.37 18.99 19.39
C LEU A 473 -24.95 18.70 20.85
N PRO A 474 -25.46 17.60 21.45
CA PRO A 474 -24.95 17.10 22.72
C PRO A 474 -23.49 16.64 22.58
N SER A 475 -22.78 16.44 23.69
CA SER A 475 -21.39 15.97 23.67
C SER A 475 -21.21 14.60 23.01
N GLN A 476 -22.25 13.75 23.08
CA GLN A 476 -22.35 12.48 22.38
C GLN A 476 -23.78 12.30 21.90
N TYR A 477 -23.96 11.68 20.73
CA TYR A 477 -25.27 11.29 20.21
C TYR A 477 -25.17 9.99 19.44
N LYS A 478 -26.32 9.34 19.24
CA LYS A 478 -26.39 8.06 18.54
C LYS A 478 -26.88 8.24 17.12
N VAL A 479 -26.26 7.48 16.25
CA VAL A 479 -26.70 7.28 14.88
C VAL A 479 -26.89 5.80 14.62
N TYR A 480 -27.74 5.50 13.64
CA TYR A 480 -28.22 4.16 13.34
C TYR A 480 -28.09 3.90 11.85
N HIS A 481 -27.57 2.74 11.48
CA HIS A 481 -27.58 2.26 10.11
C HIS A 481 -28.59 1.11 10.00
N VAL A 482 -29.43 1.09 8.96
CA VAL A 482 -30.41 0.02 8.75
C VAL A 482 -29.96 -0.81 7.57
N GLU A 483 -29.52 -2.04 7.80
CA GLU A 483 -29.07 -2.92 6.72
C GLU A 483 -30.23 -3.78 6.19
N THR A 484 -30.28 -3.94 4.86
CA THR A 484 -31.24 -4.79 4.15
C THR A 484 -30.50 -5.78 3.23
N GLU A 485 -31.18 -6.80 2.70
CA GLU A 485 -30.53 -7.86 1.91
C GLU A 485 -29.80 -7.34 0.65
N CYS A 486 -30.31 -6.27 0.05
CA CYS A 486 -29.81 -5.74 -1.22
C CYS A 486 -29.53 -4.23 -1.15
N HIS A 487 -29.25 -3.68 0.04
CA HIS A 487 -29.11 -2.25 0.27
C HIS A 487 -30.23 -1.42 -0.41
N ASP A 488 -31.47 -1.86 -0.19
CA ASP A 488 -32.68 -1.25 -0.76
C ASP A 488 -32.82 0.23 -0.37
N VAL A 489 -33.45 1.02 -1.24
CA VAL A 489 -33.89 2.37 -0.87
C VAL A 489 -35.11 2.27 0.02
N ILE A 490 -35.01 2.76 1.25
CA ILE A 490 -36.08 2.75 2.25
C ILE A 490 -36.75 4.11 2.36
N LEU A 491 -37.86 4.16 3.10
CA LEU A 491 -38.56 5.41 3.40
C LEU A 491 -38.30 5.84 4.84
N ALA A 492 -37.49 6.89 5.01
CA ALA A 492 -37.20 7.55 6.28
C ALA A 492 -37.95 8.88 6.35
N ASN A 493 -38.89 9.01 7.29
CA ASN A 493 -39.88 10.10 7.36
C ASN A 493 -40.60 10.34 6.01
N GLY A 494 -40.81 9.26 5.26
CA GLY A 494 -41.37 9.28 3.91
C GLY A 494 -40.39 9.67 2.79
N ALA A 495 -39.17 10.11 3.09
CA ALA A 495 -38.14 10.40 2.10
C ALA A 495 -37.34 9.15 1.73
N ALA A 496 -37.09 8.99 0.43
CA ALA A 496 -36.30 7.88 -0.09
C ALA A 496 -34.83 8.04 0.31
N SER A 497 -34.30 7.08 1.07
CA SER A 497 -32.96 7.10 1.65
C SER A 497 -32.27 5.76 1.42
N GLU A 498 -30.97 5.81 1.19
CA GLU A 498 -30.15 4.62 0.94
C GLU A 498 -29.93 3.78 2.23
N THR A 499 -29.66 2.49 2.07
CA THR A 499 -29.26 1.57 3.16
C THR A 499 -27.93 0.89 2.89
N PHE A 500 -27.08 1.52 2.08
CA PHE A 500 -25.78 0.99 1.73
C PHE A 500 -24.79 1.29 2.85
N ILE A 501 -24.15 0.23 3.32
CA ILE A 501 -22.93 0.27 4.09
C ILE A 501 -22.05 -0.85 3.57
N ASP A 502 -20.81 -0.54 3.22
CA ASP A 502 -19.87 -1.61 2.87
C ASP A 502 -19.52 -2.43 4.13
N TYR A 503 -18.63 -3.40 3.93
CA TYR A 503 -18.26 -4.30 5.01
C TYR A 503 -17.25 -3.67 5.99
N ALA A 504 -16.50 -2.65 5.59
CA ALA A 504 -15.49 -1.99 6.41
C ALA A 504 -16.14 -0.97 7.34
N ASP A 505 -16.98 -0.10 6.81
CA ASP A 505 -17.83 0.82 7.56
C ASP A 505 -18.64 0.08 8.64
N ARG A 506 -19.10 -1.14 8.33
CA ARG A 506 -19.86 -1.99 9.26
C ARG A 506 -19.07 -2.33 10.54
N LYS A 507 -17.75 -2.51 10.44
CA LYS A 507 -16.86 -2.86 11.57
C LYS A 507 -16.79 -1.74 12.61
N THR A 508 -16.99 -0.49 12.19
CA THR A 508 -16.85 0.69 13.05
C THR A 508 -17.99 0.85 14.06
N PHE A 509 -19.12 0.13 13.88
CA PHE A 509 -20.30 0.27 14.72
C PHE A 509 -20.12 -0.36 16.10
N ASP A 510 -20.56 0.34 17.15
CA ASP A 510 -20.54 -0.12 18.56
C ASP A 510 -21.09 -1.55 18.77
N ASN A 511 -21.99 -2.02 17.88
CA ASN A 511 -22.60 -3.35 17.93
C ASN A 511 -22.19 -4.28 16.78
N TYR A 512 -21.01 -4.10 16.17
CA TYR A 512 -20.53 -4.97 15.09
C TYR A 512 -20.48 -6.45 15.49
N GLN A 513 -20.13 -6.77 16.74
CA GLN A 513 -20.15 -8.16 17.22
C GLN A 513 -21.53 -8.83 17.08
N GLU A 514 -22.63 -8.07 17.19
CA GLU A 514 -23.99 -8.58 16.95
C GLU A 514 -24.19 -9.03 15.51
N TYR A 515 -23.55 -8.35 14.55
CA TYR A 515 -23.57 -8.73 13.14
C TYR A 515 -22.78 -10.03 12.90
N LEU A 516 -21.58 -10.14 13.46
CA LEU A 516 -20.77 -11.36 13.38
C LEU A 516 -21.51 -12.57 13.98
N ASP A 517 -22.20 -12.38 15.11
CA ASP A 517 -23.00 -13.44 15.74
C ASP A 517 -24.17 -13.90 14.86
N LEU A 518 -24.73 -13.00 14.03
CA LEU A 518 -25.85 -13.31 13.13
C LEU A 518 -25.41 -14.07 11.87
N TYR A 519 -24.27 -13.71 11.30
CA TYR A 519 -23.87 -14.15 9.96
C TYR A 519 -22.64 -15.06 9.95
N GLY A 520 -21.87 -15.10 11.04
CA GLY A 520 -20.70 -15.96 11.24
C GLY A 520 -19.46 -15.55 10.45
N ILE A 521 -19.63 -14.84 9.35
CA ILE A 521 -18.59 -14.24 8.50
C ILE A 521 -19.12 -12.94 7.90
N GLU A 522 -18.20 -12.11 7.45
CA GLU A 522 -18.52 -10.89 6.72
C GLU A 522 -19.17 -11.20 5.36
N ARG A 523 -20.07 -10.33 4.90
CA ARG A 523 -20.80 -10.49 3.64
C ARG A 523 -20.58 -9.28 2.75
N ILE A 524 -20.10 -9.54 1.54
CA ILE A 524 -20.08 -8.54 0.46
C ILE A 524 -21.51 -8.36 -0.05
N VAL A 525 -22.04 -7.15 0.10
CA VAL A 525 -23.37 -6.79 -0.42
C VAL A 525 -23.16 -5.81 -1.57
N PRO A 526 -23.57 -6.17 -2.80
CA PRO A 526 -23.32 -5.33 -3.97
C PRO A 526 -24.06 -3.99 -3.90
N GLU A 527 -23.36 -2.90 -4.23
CA GLU A 527 -23.93 -1.55 -4.31
C GLU A 527 -25.02 -1.47 -5.40
N MET A 528 -26.02 -0.60 -5.18
CA MET A 528 -27.03 -0.33 -6.19
C MET A 528 -26.43 0.39 -7.41
N SER A 529 -26.84 0.00 -8.62
CA SER A 529 -26.46 0.69 -9.86
C SER A 529 -27.21 2.04 -10.03
N CYS A 530 -26.88 3.03 -9.22
CA CYS A 530 -27.46 4.38 -9.23
C CYS A 530 -26.33 5.42 -9.15
N PRO A 531 -26.32 6.48 -10.00
CA PRO A 531 -25.27 7.49 -9.94
C PRO A 531 -25.27 8.26 -8.61
N ARG A 532 -24.10 8.38 -7.98
CA ARG A 532 -23.88 9.10 -6.72
C ARG A 532 -23.38 10.52 -6.95
N ILE A 533 -23.81 11.45 -6.10
CA ILE A 533 -23.46 12.86 -6.09
C ILE A 533 -23.02 13.23 -4.67
N SER A 534 -21.72 13.33 -4.44
CA SER A 534 -21.14 13.75 -3.15
C SER A 534 -21.13 15.28 -2.98
N ALA A 535 -20.87 16.02 -4.07
CA ALA A 535 -20.67 17.46 -4.01
C ALA A 535 -21.83 18.31 -4.56
N ARG A 536 -22.12 19.44 -3.89
CA ARG A 536 -23.16 20.41 -4.31
C ARG A 536 -23.04 20.86 -5.77
N ARG A 537 -21.81 21.04 -6.27
CA ARG A 537 -21.52 21.49 -7.65
C ARG A 537 -22.07 20.52 -8.71
N LEU A 538 -22.15 19.23 -8.37
CA LEU A 538 -22.59 18.15 -9.25
C LEU A 538 -24.11 17.93 -9.20
N VAL A 539 -24.83 18.51 -8.23
CA VAL A 539 -26.29 18.40 -8.12
C VAL A 539 -26.95 18.97 -9.38
N PRO A 540 -27.80 18.22 -10.10
CA PRO A 540 -28.44 18.70 -11.32
C PRO A 540 -29.19 20.01 -11.10
N LYS A 541 -29.10 20.90 -12.09
CA LYS A 541 -29.79 22.20 -12.05
C LYS A 541 -31.28 22.09 -11.72
N THR A 542 -31.96 21.07 -12.23
CA THR A 542 -33.39 20.83 -11.93
C THR A 542 -33.66 20.62 -10.44
N ILE A 543 -32.77 19.92 -9.74
CA ILE A 543 -32.86 19.69 -8.30
C ILE A 543 -32.47 20.96 -7.54
N ARG A 544 -31.39 21.64 -7.95
CA ARG A 544 -30.98 22.92 -7.34
C ARG A 544 -32.08 23.98 -7.41
N ASP A 545 -32.70 24.14 -8.57
CA ASP A 545 -33.81 25.09 -8.78
C ASP A 545 -35.03 24.70 -7.93
N ARG A 546 -35.35 23.39 -7.81
CA ARG A 546 -36.47 22.89 -6.99
C ARG A 546 -36.26 23.15 -5.50
N LEU A 547 -35.03 22.94 -5.02
CA LEU A 547 -34.68 23.02 -3.60
C LEU A 547 -34.10 24.40 -3.20
N ASN A 548 -34.04 25.34 -4.15
CA ASN A 548 -33.47 26.67 -3.98
C ASN A 548 -32.01 26.64 -3.44
N ILE A 549 -31.22 25.68 -3.91
CA ILE A 549 -29.80 25.57 -3.58
C ILE A 549 -29.04 26.65 -4.37
N ALA A 550 -28.33 27.52 -3.64
CA ALA A 550 -27.55 28.60 -4.27
C ALA A 550 -26.50 28.04 -5.24
N GLU A 551 -26.35 28.70 -6.40
CA GLU A 551 -25.25 28.40 -7.31
C GLU A 551 -23.91 28.65 -6.59
N PRO A 552 -22.90 27.79 -6.77
CA PRO A 552 -21.54 28.10 -6.35
C PRO A 552 -21.15 29.45 -6.97
N GLU A 553 -20.56 30.36 -6.20
CA GLU A 553 -20.04 31.62 -6.74
C GLU A 553 -18.85 31.35 -7.69
N LEU A 554 -19.13 30.88 -8.90
CA LEU A 554 -18.17 30.88 -9.99
C LEU A 554 -18.17 32.29 -10.58
N PHE A 555 -17.09 33.04 -10.32
CA PHE A 555 -16.72 34.36 -10.88
C PHE A 555 -17.31 35.62 -10.22
N ALA A 556 -16.80 35.98 -9.03
CA ALA A 556 -16.85 37.35 -8.51
C ALA A 556 -15.47 38.02 -8.28
N ARG A 557 -14.37 37.45 -8.81
CA ARG A 557 -13.00 38.02 -8.71
C ARG A 557 -12.39 38.52 -10.04
N LEU A 558 -13.20 38.85 -11.04
CA LEU A 558 -12.75 39.51 -12.28
C LEU A 558 -13.55 40.78 -12.60
N GLY A 559 -13.81 41.62 -11.59
CA GLY A 559 -14.50 42.89 -11.80
C GLY A 559 -14.57 43.79 -10.58
N ALA A 560 -13.43 44.24 -10.07
CA ALA A 560 -13.30 45.47 -9.28
C ALA A 560 -11.89 46.06 -9.47
#